data_AF-A0A818UYK3-F1
#
_entry.id   AF-A0A818UYK3-F1
#
_cell.length_a   1.000
_cell.length_b   1.000
_cell.length_c   1.000
_cell.angle_alpha   90.00
_cell.angle_beta   90.00
_cell.angle_gamma   90.00
#
_symmetry.space_group_name_H-M   'P 1'
#
loop_
_entity.id
_entity.type
_entity.pdbx_description
1 polymer ?
#
loop_
_entity_poly.entity_id
_entity_poly.type
_entity_poly.pdbx_seq_one_letter_code
_entity_poly.pdbx_strand_id
1 'polypeptide(L)'
;MKSETTKWTGELSRDAETILHQHAIQGDITDIQRKMCQQTWQPTSLSRDESDMLREAFTLFINHCFKQLAKLRDLFPAANRIAIERLEQLLTIVAKLHSMEVFRYCCPFQNSLQHELSLIITAGTMEWFDRMVTDITKPRLRSDEDVLHSTSELVYVLIADGKKL
;
A
#
# COMPACT_ATOMS: atom_id res chain seq x y z
N MET A 1 -9.00 -30.42 -19.96
CA MET A 1 -9.83 -29.66 -19.00
C MET A 1 -9.24 -28.26 -18.89
N LYS A 2 -9.91 -27.24 -19.41
CA LYS A 2 -9.46 -25.84 -19.31
C LYS A 2 -10.03 -25.27 -18.01
N SER A 3 -9.18 -24.79 -17.12
CA SER A 3 -9.56 -24.06 -15.92
C SER A 3 -9.92 -22.63 -16.32
N GLU A 4 -11.20 -22.28 -16.24
CA GLU A 4 -11.66 -20.89 -16.37
C GLU A 4 -11.16 -20.09 -15.18
N THR A 5 -10.29 -19.12 -15.45
CA THR A 5 -9.92 -18.06 -14.53
C THR A 5 -11.14 -17.18 -14.32
N THR A 6 -11.88 -17.40 -13.24
CA THR A 6 -13.02 -16.56 -12.86
C THR A 6 -12.52 -15.17 -12.50
N LYS A 7 -12.62 -14.25 -13.46
CA LYS A 7 -12.42 -12.82 -13.24
C LYS A 7 -13.60 -12.32 -12.40
N TRP A 8 -13.37 -12.15 -11.09
CA TRP A 8 -14.39 -11.73 -10.14
C TRP A 8 -15.02 -10.40 -10.59
N THR A 9 -16.35 -10.38 -10.69
CA THR A 9 -17.15 -9.27 -11.23
C THR A 9 -17.29 -8.09 -10.25
N GLY A 10 -16.78 -8.23 -9.02
CA GLY A 10 -16.96 -7.27 -7.95
C GLY A 10 -18.30 -7.40 -7.22
N GLU A 11 -19.19 -8.28 -7.69
CA GLU A 11 -20.46 -8.57 -7.04
C GLU A 11 -20.28 -9.74 -6.06
N LEU A 12 -20.78 -9.56 -4.84
CA LEU A 12 -20.83 -10.60 -3.83
C LEU A 12 -22.01 -11.54 -4.13
N SER A 13 -21.85 -12.84 -3.86
CA SER A 13 -22.98 -13.75 -3.94
C SER A 13 -24.02 -13.41 -2.86
N ARG A 14 -25.30 -13.77 -3.08
CA ARG A 14 -26.36 -13.54 -2.09
C ARG A 14 -26.05 -14.16 -0.72
N ASP A 15 -25.34 -15.28 -0.72
CA ASP A 15 -24.93 -15.94 0.52
C ASP A 15 -23.86 -15.10 1.24
N ALA A 16 -22.90 -14.53 0.51
CA ALA A 16 -21.90 -13.63 1.08
C ALA A 16 -22.51 -12.32 1.58
N GLU A 17 -23.50 -11.76 0.87
CA GLU A 17 -24.30 -10.63 1.35
C GLU A 17 -25.05 -10.97 2.64
N THR A 18 -25.64 -12.16 2.72
CA THR A 18 -26.38 -12.61 3.91
C THR A 18 -25.45 -12.81 5.10
N ILE A 19 -24.27 -13.38 4.89
CA ILE A 19 -23.25 -13.54 5.94
C ILE A 19 -22.75 -12.18 6.42
N LEU A 20 -22.46 -11.25 5.50
CA LEU A 20 -22.07 -9.87 5.85
C LEU A 20 -23.20 -9.14 6.58
N HIS A 21 -24.45 -9.33 6.18
CA HIS A 21 -25.61 -8.77 6.84
C HIS A 21 -25.80 -9.34 8.25
N GLN A 22 -25.61 -10.65 8.43
CA GLN A 22 -25.65 -11.29 9.75
C GLN A 22 -24.50 -10.83 10.63
N HIS A 23 -23.28 -10.72 10.10
CA HIS A 23 -22.16 -10.14 10.82
C HIS A 23 -22.39 -8.67 11.16
N ALA A 24 -23.03 -7.89 10.30
CA ALA A 24 -23.43 -6.50 10.56
C ALA A 24 -24.45 -6.35 11.67
N ILE A 25 -25.31 -7.37 11.86
CA ILE A 25 -26.29 -7.44 12.94
C ILE A 25 -25.66 -7.97 14.23
N GLN A 26 -24.66 -8.85 14.13
CA GLN A 26 -24.02 -9.53 15.27
C GLN A 26 -22.82 -8.77 15.85
N GLY A 27 -22.10 -8.02 15.04
CA GLY A 27 -21.11 -7.03 15.45
C GLY A 27 -21.47 -5.74 14.75
N ASP A 28 -21.58 -4.63 15.48
CA ASP A 28 -22.01 -3.34 14.94
C ASP A 28 -21.14 -2.95 13.73
N ILE A 29 -21.55 -3.38 12.52
CA ILE A 29 -21.17 -2.69 11.30
C ILE A 29 -21.97 -1.41 11.38
N THR A 30 -21.30 -0.41 11.96
CA THR A 30 -21.88 0.89 12.24
C THR A 30 -22.59 1.39 10.99
N ASP A 31 -23.69 2.13 11.14
CA ASP A 31 -24.48 2.63 10.01
C ASP A 31 -23.60 3.38 8.98
N ILE A 32 -22.51 3.97 9.45
CA ILE A 32 -21.49 4.55 8.60
C ILE A 32 -20.74 3.51 7.74
N GLN A 33 -20.29 2.38 8.29
CA GLN A 33 -19.64 1.31 7.49
C GLN A 33 -20.57 0.78 6.40
N ARG A 34 -21.86 0.61 6.71
CA ARG A 34 -22.86 0.23 5.72
C ARG A 34 -23.04 1.30 4.63
N LYS A 35 -23.18 2.56 5.01
CA LYS A 35 -23.31 3.69 4.05
C LYS A 35 -22.06 3.89 3.21
N MET A 36 -20.88 3.66 3.76
CA MET A 36 -19.60 3.69 3.04
C MET A 36 -19.53 2.57 1.99
N CYS A 37 -19.95 1.35 2.35
CA CYS A 37 -20.02 0.24 1.41
C CYS A 37 -21.05 0.46 0.29
N GLN A 38 -22.14 1.20 0.56
CA GLN A 38 -23.21 1.47 -0.39
C GLN A 38 -23.07 2.79 -1.16
N GLN A 39 -21.98 3.56 -0.94
CA GLN A 39 -21.75 4.89 -1.52
C GLN A 39 -22.87 5.92 -1.26
N THR A 40 -23.65 5.76 -0.19
CA THR A 40 -24.78 6.64 0.18
C THR A 40 -24.44 7.60 1.32
N TRP A 41 -23.16 7.75 1.64
CA TRP A 41 -22.68 8.61 2.73
C TRP A 41 -23.01 10.09 2.48
N GLN A 42 -23.29 10.81 3.56
CA GLN A 42 -23.47 12.27 3.56
C GLN A 42 -22.71 12.91 4.72
N PRO A 43 -22.23 14.17 4.62
CA PRO A 43 -21.47 14.85 5.68
C PRO A 43 -22.15 14.89 7.05
N THR A 44 -23.49 14.95 7.09
CA THR A 44 -24.29 14.93 8.32
C THR A 44 -24.47 13.53 8.91
N SER A 45 -23.99 12.48 8.25
CA SER A 45 -24.11 11.10 8.71
C SER A 45 -23.15 10.75 9.85
N LEU A 46 -22.25 11.66 10.22
CA LEU A 46 -21.24 11.43 11.25
C LEU A 46 -21.28 12.50 12.33
N SER A 47 -21.28 12.05 13.58
CA SER A 47 -20.90 12.90 14.71
C SER A 47 -19.42 13.28 14.63
N ARG A 48 -19.03 14.28 15.43
CA ARG A 48 -17.64 14.72 15.52
C ARG A 48 -16.73 13.59 15.99
N ASP A 49 -17.15 12.85 17.01
CA ASP A 49 -16.34 11.78 17.60
C ASP A 49 -16.17 10.60 16.63
N GLU A 50 -17.22 10.23 15.89
CA GLU A 50 -17.13 9.21 14.84
C GLU A 50 -16.23 9.64 13.69
N SER A 51 -16.29 10.91 13.27
CA SER A 51 -15.38 11.44 12.26
C SER A 51 -13.93 11.44 12.75
N ASP A 52 -13.69 11.72 14.02
CA ASP A 52 -12.35 11.72 14.62
C ASP A 52 -11.78 10.30 14.69
N MET A 53 -12.58 9.32 15.14
CA MET A 53 -12.22 7.89 15.14
C MET A 53 -11.95 7.36 13.72
N LEU A 54 -12.79 7.73 12.75
CA LEU A 54 -12.61 7.29 11.38
C LEU A 54 -11.37 7.90 10.73
N ARG A 55 -11.09 9.19 11.00
CA ARG A 55 -9.84 9.84 10.57
C ARG A 55 -8.62 9.10 11.11
N GLU A 56 -8.65 8.70 12.38
CA GLU A 56 -7.56 7.92 12.99
C GLU A 56 -7.40 6.57 12.29
N ALA A 57 -8.49 5.83 12.07
CA ALA A 57 -8.46 4.55 11.38
C ALA A 57 -7.91 4.68 9.94
N PHE A 58 -8.37 5.68 9.18
CA PHE A 58 -7.85 5.99 7.86
C PHE A 58 -6.37 6.32 7.87
N THR A 59 -5.93 7.13 8.83
CA THR A 59 -4.53 7.52 8.99
C THR A 59 -3.65 6.31 9.29
N LEU A 60 -4.06 5.45 10.22
CA LEU A 60 -3.35 4.22 10.55
C LEU A 60 -3.24 3.29 9.34
N PHE A 61 -4.34 3.11 8.60
CA PHE A 61 -4.38 2.26 7.41
C PHE A 61 -3.47 2.78 6.29
N ILE A 62 -3.55 4.07 5.95
CA ILE A 62 -2.71 4.68 4.92
C ILE A 62 -1.23 4.63 5.33
N ASN A 63 -0.91 4.97 6.58
CA ASN A 63 0.46 4.87 7.08
C ASN A 63 1.01 3.44 7.00
N HIS A 64 0.17 2.44 7.27
CA HIS A 64 0.56 1.05 7.10
C HIS A 64 0.83 0.70 5.63
N CYS A 65 -0.05 1.11 4.71
CA CYS A 65 0.14 0.91 3.28
C CYS A 65 1.43 1.58 2.78
N PHE A 66 1.67 2.84 3.16
CA PHE A 66 2.86 3.60 2.77
C PHE A 66 4.14 3.00 3.35
N LYS A 67 4.12 2.47 4.58
CA LYS A 67 5.27 1.74 5.14
C LYS A 67 5.61 0.48 4.32
N GLN A 68 4.62 -0.21 3.77
CA GLN A 68 4.87 -1.33 2.87
C GLN A 68 5.43 -0.86 1.53
N LEU A 69 4.88 0.23 0.96
CA LEU A 69 5.37 0.83 -0.29
C LEU A 69 6.79 1.41 -0.17
N ALA A 70 7.19 1.91 1.00
CA ALA A 70 8.58 2.31 1.23
C ALA A 70 9.56 1.12 1.08
N LYS A 71 9.07 -0.12 1.24
CA LYS A 71 9.84 -1.36 1.16
C LYS A 71 9.54 -2.16 -0.10
N LEU A 72 9.22 -1.48 -1.21
CA LEU A 72 8.83 -2.10 -2.47
C LEU A 72 9.74 -3.25 -2.91
N ARG A 73 11.07 -3.04 -2.84
CA ARG A 73 12.08 -4.02 -3.25
C ARG A 73 12.13 -5.26 -2.38
N ASP A 74 11.84 -5.10 -1.08
CA ASP A 74 11.91 -6.19 -0.10
C ASP A 74 10.60 -6.99 -0.06
N LEU A 75 9.45 -6.31 -0.17
CA LEU A 75 8.12 -6.93 -0.02
C LEU A 75 7.49 -7.34 -1.35
N PHE A 76 7.80 -6.64 -2.44
CA PHE A 76 7.20 -6.84 -3.75
C PHE A 76 8.26 -7.06 -4.84
N PRO A 77 9.09 -8.12 -4.73
CA PRO A 77 10.16 -8.37 -5.69
C PRO A 77 9.57 -8.64 -7.09
N ALA A 78 10.07 -7.94 -8.11
CA ALA A 78 9.56 -8.00 -9.48
C ALA A 78 9.57 -9.39 -10.13
N ALA A 79 10.44 -10.29 -9.67
CA ALA A 79 10.46 -11.68 -10.13
C ALA A 79 9.27 -12.51 -9.61
N ASN A 80 8.56 -12.03 -8.58
CA ASN A 80 7.44 -12.71 -7.97
C ASN A 80 6.12 -12.07 -8.41
N ARG A 81 5.49 -12.69 -9.40
CA ARG A 81 4.20 -12.23 -9.95
C ARG A 81 3.09 -12.09 -8.89
N ILE A 82 3.03 -13.00 -7.90
CA ILE A 82 2.03 -12.94 -6.83
C ILE A 82 2.27 -11.70 -5.95
N ALA A 83 3.54 -11.35 -5.70
CA ALA A 83 3.87 -10.16 -4.94
C ALA A 83 3.50 -8.89 -5.72
N ILE A 84 3.71 -8.86 -7.04
CA ILE A 84 3.27 -7.76 -7.89
C ILE A 84 1.74 -7.63 -7.93
N GLU A 85 1.00 -8.74 -8.04
CA GLU A 85 -0.47 -8.72 -7.98
C GLU A 85 -0.96 -8.16 -6.62
N ARG A 86 -0.28 -8.49 -5.51
CA ARG A 86 -0.57 -7.89 -4.19
C ARG A 86 -0.28 -6.40 -4.12
N LEU A 87 0.81 -5.95 -4.75
CA LEU A 87 1.15 -4.53 -4.85
C LEU A 87 0.08 -3.75 -5.63
N GLU A 88 -0.37 -4.28 -6.76
CA GLU A 88 -1.45 -3.69 -7.56
C GLU A 88 -2.75 -3.58 -6.76
N GLN A 89 -3.09 -4.63 -5.99
CA GLN A 89 -4.25 -4.62 -5.10
C GLN A 89 -4.12 -3.57 -4.00
N LEU A 90 -2.94 -3.46 -3.36
CA LEU A 90 -2.67 -2.45 -2.34
C LEU A 90 -2.85 -1.03 -2.90
N LEU A 91 -2.25 -0.74 -4.05
CA LEU A 91 -2.38 0.56 -4.73
C LEU A 91 -3.83 0.84 -5.14
N THR A 92 -4.55 -0.19 -5.59
CA THR A 92 -5.98 -0.08 -5.93
C THR A 92 -6.82 0.30 -4.71
N ILE A 93 -6.58 -0.32 -3.56
CA ILE A 93 -7.30 -0.03 -2.31
C ILE A 93 -7.00 1.40 -1.85
N VAL A 94 -5.74 1.81 -1.86
CA VAL A 94 -5.34 3.18 -1.51
C VAL A 94 -6.00 4.20 -2.44
N ALA A 95 -5.97 3.97 -3.77
CA ALA A 95 -6.61 4.85 -4.73
C ALA A 95 -8.13 4.95 -4.53
N LYS A 96 -8.79 3.82 -4.27
CA LYS A 96 -10.22 3.80 -3.95
C LYS A 96 -10.51 4.59 -2.67
N LEU A 97 -9.72 4.40 -1.62
CA LEU A 97 -9.88 5.11 -0.35
C LEU A 97 -9.79 6.63 -0.54
N HIS A 98 -8.76 7.11 -1.26
CA HIS A 98 -8.60 8.53 -1.57
C HIS A 98 -9.74 9.10 -2.44
N SER A 99 -10.42 8.27 -3.23
CA SER A 99 -11.57 8.69 -4.02
C SER A 99 -12.87 8.84 -3.21
N MET A 100 -12.94 8.24 -2.02
CA MET A 100 -14.15 8.26 -1.19
C MET A 100 -14.42 9.65 -0.62
N GLU A 101 -15.69 10.08 -0.67
CA GLU A 101 -16.11 11.38 -0.13
C GLU A 101 -15.91 11.49 1.38
N VAL A 102 -16.25 10.43 2.13
CA VAL A 102 -16.05 10.35 3.58
C VAL A 102 -14.58 10.49 3.97
N PHE A 103 -13.67 9.95 3.17
CA PHE A 103 -12.24 10.04 3.43
C PHE A 103 -11.74 11.47 3.23
N ARG A 104 -12.15 12.13 2.15
CA ARG A 104 -11.85 13.55 1.91
C ARG A 104 -12.46 14.46 2.99
N TYR A 105 -13.65 14.11 3.49
CA TYR A 105 -14.30 14.82 4.59
C TYR A 105 -13.53 14.69 5.91
N CYS A 106 -13.15 13.48 6.29
CA CYS A 106 -12.38 13.24 7.51
C CYS A 106 -10.93 13.75 7.41
N CYS A 107 -10.37 13.83 6.19
CA CYS A 107 -8.97 14.18 5.93
C CYS A 107 -8.83 15.27 4.84
N PRO A 108 -9.22 16.53 5.11
CA PRO A 108 -9.38 17.57 4.08
C PRO A 108 -8.06 18.17 3.52
N PHE A 109 -6.92 17.99 4.20
CA PHE A 109 -5.64 18.61 3.83
C PHE A 109 -4.60 17.63 3.30
N GLN A 110 -5.04 16.56 2.66
CA GLN A 110 -4.11 15.58 2.11
C GLN A 110 -3.46 16.07 0.83
N ASN A 111 -2.18 15.73 0.67
CA ASN A 111 -1.49 15.89 -0.59
C ASN A 111 -2.16 15.02 -1.67
N SER A 112 -1.89 15.31 -2.94
CA SER A 112 -2.33 14.38 -3.98
C SER A 112 -1.69 13.01 -3.74
N LEU A 113 -2.46 11.94 -3.92
CA LEU A 113 -1.95 10.58 -3.74
C LEU A 113 -0.67 10.33 -4.55
N GLN A 114 -0.58 10.90 -5.76
CA GLN A 114 0.61 10.83 -6.59
C GLN A 114 1.84 11.47 -5.94
N HIS A 115 1.67 12.63 -5.29
CA HIS A 115 2.75 13.30 -4.57
C HIS A 115 3.21 12.48 -3.37
N GLU A 116 2.29 11.95 -2.58
CA GLU A 116 2.62 11.10 -1.43
C GLU A 116 3.34 9.82 -1.86
N LEU A 117 2.85 9.15 -2.91
CA LEU A 117 3.51 7.98 -3.47
C LEU A 117 4.93 8.31 -3.95
N SER A 118 5.10 9.42 -4.67
CA SER A 118 6.43 9.84 -5.13
C SER A 118 7.39 10.08 -3.96
N LEU A 119 6.95 10.79 -2.92
CA LEU A 119 7.74 11.04 -1.72
C LEU A 119 8.13 9.73 -1.01
N ILE A 120 7.16 8.84 -0.77
CA ILE A 120 7.37 7.58 -0.05
C ILE A 120 8.29 6.65 -0.82
N ILE A 121 8.09 6.51 -2.14
CA ILE A 121 8.91 5.64 -2.99
C ILE A 121 10.33 6.18 -3.11
N THR A 122 10.48 7.51 -3.22
CA THR A 122 11.80 8.15 -3.27
C THR A 122 12.53 7.93 -1.95
N ALA A 123 11.89 8.21 -0.81
CA ALA A 123 12.47 8.00 0.50
C ALA A 123 12.87 6.53 0.73
N GLY A 124 11.99 5.58 0.39
CA GLY A 124 12.27 4.16 0.49
C GLY A 124 13.41 3.69 -0.43
N THR A 125 13.52 4.29 -1.61
CA THR A 125 14.63 4.02 -2.54
C THR A 125 15.97 4.52 -1.99
N MET A 126 15.99 5.70 -1.38
CA MET A 126 17.19 6.23 -0.71
C MET A 126 17.58 5.35 0.48
N GLU A 127 16.63 4.95 1.32
CA GLU A 127 16.89 4.08 2.47
C GLU A 127 17.47 2.72 2.04
N TRP A 128 16.91 2.13 0.97
CA TRP A 128 17.43 0.89 0.40
C TRP A 128 18.86 1.07 -0.13
N PHE A 129 19.14 2.17 -0.84
CA PHE A 129 20.46 2.45 -1.37
C PHE A 129 21.50 2.63 -0.26
N ASP A 130 21.19 3.41 0.77
CA ASP A 130 22.06 3.61 1.94
C ASP A 130 22.36 2.29 2.66
N ARG A 131 21.38 1.39 2.73
CA ARG A 131 21.54 0.03 3.27
C ARG A 131 22.50 -0.79 2.40
N MET A 132 22.34 -0.78 1.07
CA MET A 132 23.23 -1.49 0.15
C MET A 132 24.68 -0.98 0.22
N VAL A 133 24.86 0.34 0.23
CA VAL A 133 26.19 0.95 0.41
C VAL A 133 26.79 0.48 1.73
N THR A 134 26.02 0.55 2.82
CA THR A 134 26.45 0.10 4.15
C THR A 134 26.88 -1.36 4.15
N ASP A 135 26.06 -2.26 3.62
CA ASP A 135 26.28 -3.71 3.68
C ASP A 135 27.46 -4.15 2.80
N ILE A 136 27.63 -3.54 1.62
CA ILE A 136 28.68 -3.91 0.66
C ILE A 136 30.03 -3.30 1.04
N THR A 137 30.05 -2.02 1.48
CA THR A 137 31.31 -1.30 1.68
C THR A 137 31.92 -1.52 3.07
N LYS A 138 31.13 -1.54 4.16
CA LYS A 138 31.68 -1.65 5.54
C LYS A 138 32.61 -2.85 5.78
N PRO A 139 32.36 -4.06 5.27
CA PRO A 139 33.24 -5.19 5.56
C PRO A 139 34.57 -5.16 4.80
N ARG A 140 34.71 -4.33 3.76
CA ARG A 140 35.76 -4.49 2.74
C ARG A 140 36.76 -3.34 2.65
N LEU A 141 36.45 -2.13 3.08
CA LEU A 141 37.32 -0.94 2.89
C LEU A 141 38.65 -1.01 3.67
N ARG A 142 39.62 -1.78 3.17
CA ARG A 142 40.98 -1.94 3.72
C ARG A 142 42.07 -1.60 2.70
N SER A 143 41.78 -1.68 1.40
CA SER A 143 42.69 -1.37 0.30
C SER A 143 41.96 -0.77 -0.90
N ASP A 144 42.71 -0.18 -1.84
CA ASP A 144 42.16 0.35 -3.11
C ASP A 144 41.51 -0.75 -3.97
N GLU A 145 42.02 -1.98 -3.90
CA GLU A 145 41.44 -3.14 -4.59
C GLU A 145 40.06 -3.50 -4.00
N ASP A 146 39.91 -3.42 -2.69
CA ASP A 146 38.63 -3.63 -2.03
C ASP A 146 37.60 -2.54 -2.37
N VAL A 147 38.06 -1.29 -2.54
CA VAL A 147 37.22 -0.16 -2.99
C VAL A 147 36.72 -0.43 -4.41
N LEU A 148 37.60 -0.84 -5.32
CA LEU A 148 37.23 -1.17 -6.71
C LEU A 148 36.25 -2.34 -6.76
N HIS A 149 36.46 -3.38 -5.96
CA HIS A 149 35.56 -4.51 -5.89
C HIS A 149 34.17 -4.13 -5.34
N SER A 150 34.14 -3.38 -4.23
CA SER A 150 32.89 -2.93 -3.61
C SER A 150 32.08 -2.00 -4.51
N THR A 151 32.76 -1.11 -5.25
CA THR A 151 32.10 -0.23 -6.24
C THR A 151 31.57 -1.01 -7.44
N SER A 152 32.30 -2.01 -7.93
CA SER A 152 31.83 -2.91 -8.99
C SER A 152 30.55 -3.67 -8.58
N GLU A 153 30.51 -4.19 -7.35
CA GLU A 153 29.32 -4.86 -6.82
C GLU A 153 28.12 -3.92 -6.67
N LEU A 154 28.33 -2.70 -6.16
CA LEU A 154 27.25 -1.70 -6.07
C LEU A 154 26.66 -1.38 -7.45
N VAL A 155 27.52 -1.19 -8.45
CA VAL A 155 27.08 -0.96 -9.84
C VAL A 155 26.29 -2.15 -10.36
N TYR A 156 26.73 -3.38 -10.10
CA TYR A 156 25.99 -4.58 -10.49
C TYR A 156 24.60 -4.64 -9.84
N VAL A 157 24.50 -4.38 -8.54
CA VAL A 157 23.22 -4.35 -7.80
C VAL A 157 22.27 -3.29 -8.37
N LEU A 158 22.78 -2.08 -8.65
CA LEU A 158 21.98 -1.01 -9.27
C LEU A 158 21.50 -1.36 -10.67
N ILE A 159 22.37 -1.96 -11.50
CA ILE A 159 21.99 -2.41 -12.85
C ILE A 159 20.94 -3.52 -12.76
N ALA A 160 21.06 -4.43 -11.80
CA ALA A 160 20.10 -5.50 -11.59
C ALA A 160 18.74 -4.97 -11.09
N ASP A 161 18.73 -3.96 -10.23
CA ASP A 161 17.52 -3.28 -9.77
C ASP A 161 16.82 -2.54 -10.93
N GLY A 162 17.57 -1.76 -11.71
CA GLY A 162 17.04 -1.01 -12.85
C GLY A 162 16.53 -1.87 -14.02
N LYS A 163 16.95 -3.14 -14.11
CA LYS A 163 16.42 -4.11 -15.09
C LYS A 163 15.13 -4.80 -14.62
N LYS A 164 14.83 -4.71 -13.32
CA LYS A 164 13.70 -5.40 -12.67
C LYS A 164 12.53 -4.46 -12.39
N LEU A 165 12.76 -3.15 -12.37
CA LEU A 165 11.73 -2.10 -12.36
C LEU A 165 11.20 -1.87 -13.79
#